data_AF-A0A2G9HND7-F1
#
_entry.id   AF-A0A2G9HND7-F1
#
_cell.length_a   1.000
_cell.length_b   1.000
_cell.length_c   1.000
_cell.angle_alpha   90.00
_cell.angle_beta   90.00
_cell.angle_gamma   90.00
#
_symmetry.space_group_name_H-M   'P 1'
#
loop_
_entity.id
_entity.type
_entity.pdbx_description
1 polymer ?
#
loop_
_entity_poly.entity_id
_entity_poly.type
_entity_poly.pdbx_seq_one_letter_code
_entity_poly.pdbx_strand_id
1 'polypeptide(L)'
;MLGVLRLIVTIDGEDVIGCEPILGYLYREREKIAKSQTIIQYLPYVTRWDYLATMFTEAITVNGPNMLGNIHVPKRASYIRAIMLELNRITSHLLCLGPFMADIGAHTPFFYIIRE
;
A
#
# COMPACT_ATOMS: atom_id res chain seq x y z
N MET A 1 -4.77 15.14 2.38
CA MET A 1 -5.64 13.97 2.04
C MET A 1 -4.94 13.18 0.94
N LEU A 2 -4.45 11.98 1.24
CA LEU A 2 -3.65 11.20 0.28
C LEU A 2 -4.57 10.41 -0.65
N GLY A 3 -4.55 10.74 -1.94
CA GLY A 3 -5.34 10.06 -2.97
C GLY A 3 -6.71 10.70 -3.21
N VAL A 4 -7.68 9.88 -3.61
CA VAL A 4 -9.05 10.32 -3.93
C VAL A 4 -10.00 9.81 -2.87
N LEU A 5 -10.51 10.72 -2.05
CA LEU A 5 -11.49 10.41 -1.00
C LEU A 5 -12.52 11.53 -0.96
N ARG A 6 -13.80 11.16 -0.94
CA ARG A 6 -14.91 12.10 -0.75
C ARG A 6 -15.48 11.87 0.63
N LEU A 7 -15.54 12.92 1.43
CA LEU A 7 -16.17 12.91 2.76
C LEU A 7 -17.38 13.83 2.72
N ILE A 8 -18.54 13.32 3.11
CA ILE A 8 -19.71 14.14 3.44
C ILE A 8 -19.65 14.37 4.94
N VAL A 9 -19.38 15.61 5.34
CA VAL A 9 -19.23 15.99 6.74
C VAL A 9 -20.43 16.82 7.17
N THR A 10 -21.07 16.42 8.26
CA THR A 10 -22.13 17.18 8.93
C THR A 10 -21.51 17.91 10.11
N ILE A 11 -21.66 19.23 10.13
CA ILE A 11 -20.95 20.13 11.06
C ILE A 11 -21.99 20.97 11.81
N ASP A 12 -21.78 21.19 13.11
CA ASP A 12 -22.46 22.21 13.92
C ASP A 12 -21.40 23.17 14.45
N GLY A 13 -21.32 24.36 13.83
CA GLY A 13 -20.25 25.32 14.08
C GLY A 13 -18.87 24.78 13.70
N GLU A 14 -18.03 24.52 14.69
CA GLU A 14 -16.68 23.95 14.53
C GLU A 14 -16.65 22.44 14.84
N ASP A 15 -17.74 21.89 15.39
CA ASP A 15 -17.83 20.49 15.80
C ASP A 15 -18.35 19.62 14.66
N VAL A 16 -17.66 18.49 14.42
CA VAL A 16 -18.08 17.48 13.45
C VAL A 16 -19.06 16.51 14.12
N ILE A 17 -20.34 16.60 13.76
CA ILE A 17 -21.39 15.71 14.30
C ILE A 17 -21.45 14.38 13.55
N GLY A 18 -21.08 14.38 12.26
CA GLY A 18 -21.15 13.19 11.43
C GLY A 18 -20.19 13.25 10.25
N CYS A 19 -19.69 12.08 9.83
CA CYS A 19 -18.82 11.95 8.67
C CYS A 19 -19.16 10.66 7.92
N GLU A 20 -19.59 10.79 6.67
CA GLU A 20 -19.85 9.66 5.76
C GLU A 20 -18.77 9.63 4.67
N PRO A 21 -17.84 8.66 4.71
CA PRO A 21 -16.84 8.48 3.67
C PRO A 21 -17.43 7.75 2.46
N ILE A 22 -17.41 8.40 1.30
CA ILE A 22 -17.76 7.77 0.02
C ILE A 22 -16.49 7.16 -0.60
N LEU A 23 -16.47 5.84 -0.63
CA LEU A 23 -15.39 5.02 -1.18
C LEU A 23 -15.70 4.59 -2.62
N GLY A 24 -14.68 4.09 -3.33
CA GLY A 24 -14.87 3.42 -4.63
C GLY A 24 -14.40 4.20 -5.86
N TYR A 25 -13.99 5.46 -5.73
CA TYR A 25 -13.45 6.24 -6.86
C TYR A 25 -12.23 5.62 -7.53
N LEU A 26 -11.45 4.82 -6.78
CA LEU A 26 -10.29 4.09 -7.29
C LEU A 26 -10.57 2.59 -7.52
N TYR A 27 -11.83 2.15 -7.43
CA TYR A 27 -12.18 0.75 -7.62
C TYR A 27 -11.97 0.34 -9.09
N ARG A 28 -11.25 -0.77 -9.30
CA ARG A 28 -10.84 -1.24 -10.63
C ARG A 28 -11.08 -2.75 -10.84
N GLU A 29 -12.02 -3.35 -10.11
CA GLU A 29 -12.40 -4.77 -10.25
C GLU A 29 -11.19 -5.74 -10.26
N ARG A 30 -10.17 -5.50 -9.44
CA ARG A 30 -8.91 -6.25 -9.50
C ARG A 30 -9.09 -7.75 -9.25
N GLU A 31 -10.06 -8.13 -8.43
CA GLU A 31 -10.40 -9.53 -8.17
C GLU A 31 -11.02 -10.22 -9.39
N LYS A 32 -11.76 -9.48 -10.21
CA LYS A 32 -12.34 -10.02 -11.45
C LYS A 32 -11.25 -10.26 -12.49
N ILE A 33 -10.27 -9.36 -12.57
CA ILE A 33 -9.08 -9.52 -13.42
C ILE A 33 -8.24 -10.72 -12.95
N ALA A 34 -8.14 -10.94 -11.63
CA ALA A 34 -7.41 -12.09 -11.08
C ALA A 34 -8.00 -13.43 -11.54
N LYS A 35 -9.32 -13.51 -11.78
CA LYS A 35 -9.98 -14.75 -12.23
C LYS A 35 -9.64 -15.14 -13.66
N SER A 36 -9.31 -14.19 -14.52
CA SER A 36 -9.01 -14.45 -15.94
C SER A 36 -7.52 -14.60 -16.23
N GLN A 37 -6.66 -14.33 -15.25
CA GLN A 37 -5.21 -14.32 -15.41
C GLN A 37 -4.53 -15.40 -14.57
N THR A 38 -3.37 -15.85 -15.03
CA THR A 38 -2.49 -16.69 -14.20
C THR A 38 -1.81 -15.85 -13.11
N ILE A 39 -1.35 -16.48 -12.03
CA ILE A 39 -0.70 -15.78 -10.90
C ILE A 39 0.48 -14.90 -11.37
N ILE A 40 1.29 -15.40 -12.32
CA ILE A 40 2.44 -14.66 -12.84
C ILE A 40 2.01 -13.42 -13.63
N GLN A 41 0.96 -13.55 -14.44
CA GLN A 41 0.38 -12.43 -15.20
C GLN A 41 -0.28 -11.40 -14.29
N TYR A 42 -0.84 -11.86 -13.16
CA TYR A 42 -1.52 -11.00 -12.20
C TYR A 42 -0.56 -10.24 -11.27
N LEU A 43 0.68 -10.71 -11.09
CA LEU A 43 1.66 -10.11 -10.19
C LEU A 43 1.87 -8.58 -10.38
N PRO A 44 1.93 -8.02 -11.60
CA PRO A 44 2.04 -6.57 -11.81
C PRO A 44 0.79 -5.77 -11.40
N TYR A 45 -0.36 -6.43 -11.23
CA TYR A 45 -1.56 -5.77 -10.69
C TYR A 45 -1.53 -5.70 -9.17
N VAL A 46 -0.87 -6.66 -8.53
CA VAL A 46 -0.70 -6.73 -7.07
C VAL A 46 0.22 -5.64 -6.57
N THR A 47 1.32 -5.34 -7.27
CA THR A 47 2.22 -4.23 -6.93
C THR A 47 1.52 -2.88 -6.87
N ARG A 48 0.35 -2.77 -7.49
CA ARG A 48 -0.43 -1.54 -7.51
C ARG A 48 -1.52 -1.53 -6.43
N TRP A 49 -1.72 -2.61 -5.68
CA TRP A 49 -2.76 -2.69 -4.63
C TRP A 49 -2.44 -1.67 -3.54
N ASP A 50 -1.22 -1.72 -3.04
CA ASP A 50 -0.58 -0.70 -2.25
C ASP A 50 0.65 -0.21 -3.03
N TYR A 51 0.62 1.04 -3.46
CA TYR A 51 1.70 1.66 -4.22
C TYR A 51 2.88 2.10 -3.35
N LEU A 52 2.73 2.08 -2.02
CA LEU A 52 3.78 2.36 -1.05
C LEU A 52 4.48 1.06 -0.65
N ALA A 53 3.72 0.06 -0.20
CA ALA A 53 4.25 -1.21 0.30
C ALA A 53 4.25 -2.35 -0.73
N THR A 54 4.72 -2.07 -1.95
CA THR A 54 4.61 -2.98 -3.11
C THR A 54 5.18 -4.38 -2.84
N MET A 55 6.36 -4.47 -2.23
CA MET A 55 7.05 -5.74 -2.00
C MET A 55 6.32 -6.65 -1.00
N PHE A 56 5.57 -6.08 -0.05
CA PHE A 56 4.75 -6.87 0.87
C PHE A 56 3.59 -7.55 0.14
N THR A 57 2.91 -6.80 -0.73
CA THR A 57 1.78 -7.33 -1.50
C THR A 57 2.22 -8.43 -2.48
N GLU A 58 3.38 -8.26 -3.14
CA GLU A 58 3.98 -9.30 -3.98
C GLU A 58 4.37 -10.53 -3.17
N ALA A 59 5.01 -10.34 -2.01
CA ALA A 59 5.45 -11.42 -1.16
C ALA A 59 4.28 -12.30 -0.69
N ILE A 60 3.15 -11.70 -0.34
CA ILE A 60 1.92 -12.42 0.04
C ILE A 60 1.39 -13.23 -1.15
N THR A 61 1.32 -12.61 -2.33
CA THR A 61 0.79 -13.26 -3.55
C THR A 61 1.64 -14.45 -4.00
N VAL A 62 2.96 -14.39 -3.80
CA VAL A 62 3.87 -15.50 -4.14
C VAL A 62 3.91 -16.56 -3.03
N ASN A 63 3.82 -16.17 -1.76
CA ASN A 63 3.88 -17.12 -0.65
C ASN A 63 2.66 -18.03 -0.55
N GLY A 64 1.45 -17.54 -0.86
CA GLY A 64 0.23 -18.35 -0.83
C GLY A 64 0.31 -19.60 -1.71
N PRO A 65 0.58 -19.45 -3.03
CA PRO A 65 0.79 -20.58 -3.94
C PRO A 65 1.98 -21.47 -3.57
N ASN A 66 3.09 -20.91 -3.09
CA ASN A 66 4.24 -21.70 -2.64
C ASN A 66 3.88 -22.60 -1.45
N MET A 67 3.08 -22.09 -0.51
CA MET A 67 2.59 -22.87 0.62
C MET A 67 1.61 -23.97 0.17
N LEU A 68 0.70 -23.67 -0.77
CA LEU A 68 -0.22 -24.66 -1.33
C LEU A 68 0.50 -25.75 -2.14
N GLY A 69 1.57 -25.39 -2.85
CA GLY A 69 2.38 -26.31 -3.65
C GLY A 69 3.50 -27.01 -2.89
N ASN A 70 3.64 -26.79 -1.58
CA ASN A 70 4.77 -27.26 -0.76
C ASN A 70 6.15 -26.94 -1.38
N ILE A 71 6.27 -25.76 -2.01
CA ILE A 71 7.50 -25.31 -2.67
C ILE A 71 8.38 -24.60 -1.65
N HIS A 72 9.57 -25.16 -1.40
CA HIS A 72 10.56 -24.54 -0.52
C HIS A 72 11.37 -23.47 -1.24
N VAL A 73 11.34 -22.24 -0.70
CA VAL A 73 12.16 -21.13 -1.18
C VAL A 73 13.60 -21.33 -0.74
N PRO A 74 14.61 -21.19 -1.65
CA PRO A 74 16.01 -21.30 -1.28
C PRO A 74 16.41 -20.35 -0.16
N LYS A 75 17.30 -20.79 0.75
CA LYS A 75 17.72 -20.01 1.92
C LYS A 75 18.22 -18.61 1.56
N ARG A 76 19.01 -18.48 0.49
CA ARG A 76 19.50 -17.19 -0.02
C ARG A 76 18.35 -16.27 -0.44
N ALA A 77 17.34 -16.79 -1.14
CA ALA A 77 16.20 -16.00 -1.58
C ALA A 77 15.35 -15.53 -0.39
N SER A 78 15.22 -16.35 0.66
CA SER A 78 14.52 -15.95 1.89
C SER A 78 15.19 -14.75 2.57
N TYR A 79 16.52 -14.73 2.67
CA TYR A 79 17.24 -13.60 3.27
C TYR A 79 17.11 -12.33 2.43
N ILE A 80 17.25 -12.42 1.10
CA ILE A 80 17.08 -11.26 0.21
C ILE A 80 15.67 -10.68 0.36
N ARG A 81 14.64 -11.54 0.40
CA ARG A 81 13.26 -11.10 0.60
C ARG A 81 13.07 -10.39 1.93
N ALA A 82 13.62 -10.93 3.02
CA ALA A 82 13.53 -10.29 4.33
C ALA A 82 14.17 -8.88 4.33
N ILE A 83 15.37 -8.75 3.76
CA ILE A 83 16.06 -7.45 3.65
C ILE A 83 15.22 -6.46 2.83
N MET A 84 14.73 -6.89 1.67
CA MET A 84 13.93 -6.04 0.79
C MET A 84 12.59 -5.62 1.43
N LEU A 85 11.94 -6.52 2.16
CA LEU A 85 10.71 -6.22 2.90
C LEU A 85 10.95 -5.18 4.01
N GLU A 86 12.05 -5.30 4.76
CA GLU A 86 12.37 -4.32 5.81
C GLU A 86 12.73 -2.94 5.23
N LEU A 87 13.46 -2.88 4.12
CA LEU A 87 13.72 -1.61 3.42
C LEU A 87 12.41 -0.99 2.94
N ASN A 88 11.54 -1.78 2.32
CA ASN A 88 10.23 -1.32 1.86
C ASN A 88 9.36 -0.82 3.04
N ARG A 89 9.43 -1.48 4.20
CA ARG A 89 8.74 -1.05 5.43
C ARG A 89 9.20 0.33 5.89
N ILE A 90 10.51 0.57 5.92
CA ILE A 90 11.09 1.86 6.28
C ILE A 90 10.61 2.95 5.31
N THR A 91 10.72 2.71 3.99
CA THR A 91 10.25 3.65 2.97
C THR A 91 8.74 3.92 3.09
N SER A 92 7.92 2.89 3.34
CA SER A 92 6.48 3.04 3.53
C SER A 92 6.13 3.91 4.75
N HIS A 93 6.81 3.71 5.88
CA HIS A 93 6.61 4.55 7.07
C HIS A 93 7.06 6.00 6.86
N LEU A 94 8.22 6.19 6.23
CA LEU A 94 8.73 7.52 5.87
C LEU A 94 7.73 8.25 4.97
N LEU A 95 7.23 7.59 3.93
CA LEU A 95 6.28 8.17 2.99
C LEU A 95 4.85 8.31 3.55
N CYS A 96 4.53 7.63 4.66
CA CYS A 96 3.33 7.91 5.44
C CYS A 96 3.51 9.19 6.28
N LEU A 97 4.65 9.32 6.96
CA LEU A 97 4.93 10.40 7.91
C LEU A 97 5.19 11.74 7.20
N GLY A 98 5.88 11.74 6.06
CA GLY A 98 6.22 12.97 5.33
C GLY A 98 5.00 13.78 4.90
N PRO A 99 4.11 13.22 4.05
CA PRO A 99 2.90 13.93 3.63
C PRO A 99 1.95 14.22 4.79
N PHE A 100 1.89 13.36 5.82
CA PHE A 100 1.11 13.64 7.03
C PHE A 100 1.60 14.91 7.74
N MET A 101 2.92 15.07 7.90
CA MET A 101 3.51 16.29 8.45
C MET A 101 3.24 17.51 7.55
N ALA A 102 3.31 17.34 6.23
CA ALA A 102 3.00 18.40 5.28
C ALA A 102 1.52 18.83 5.34
N ASP A 103 0.58 17.89 5.50
CA ASP A 103 -0.85 18.15 5.67
C ASP A 103 -1.14 18.95 6.97
N ILE A 104 -0.31 18.80 8.01
CA ILE A 104 -0.39 19.58 9.26
C ILE A 104 0.32 20.96 9.14
N GLY A 105 1.11 21.18 8.09
CA GLY A 105 1.82 22.44 7.81
C GLY A 105 3.34 22.41 8.01
N ALA A 106 3.91 21.27 8.41
CA ALA A 106 5.36 21.10 8.55
C ALA A 106 5.98 20.58 7.24
N HIS A 107 6.44 21.49 6.37
CA HIS A 107 6.96 21.15 5.05
C HIS A 107 8.45 20.77 5.01
N THR A 108 9.26 21.27 5.94
CA THR A 108 10.70 20.96 6.00
C THR A 108 10.99 19.46 6.17
N PRO A 109 10.35 18.70 7.10
CA PRO A 109 10.63 17.27 7.23
C PRO A 109 10.24 16.47 5.99
N PHE A 110 9.21 16.87 5.25
CA PHE A 110 8.79 16.21 4.02
C PHE A 110 9.90 16.15 2.97
N PHE A 111 10.66 17.24 2.78
CA PHE A 111 11.77 17.26 1.83
C PHE A 111 12.95 16.37 2.26
N TYR A 112 13.24 16.31 3.56
CA TYR A 112 14.27 15.39 4.07
C TYR A 112 13.86 13.93 3.89
N ILE A 113 12.59 13.62 4.15
CA ILE A 113 12.04 12.26 4.03
C ILE A 113 12.08 11.75 2.58
N ILE A 114 11.85 12.61 1.59
CA ILE A 114 11.95 12.23 0.17
C ILE A 114 13.40 12.01 -0.27
N ARG A 115 14.36 12.65 0.40
CA ARG A 115 15.79 12.53 0.07
C ARG A 115 16.35 11.17 0.49
N GLU A 116 15.91 10.65 1.64
CA GLU A 116 16.31 9.35 2.19
C GLU A 116 15.62 8.19 1.45
#